data_AF-A0A397VW78-F1
#
_entry.id   AF-A0A397VW78-F1
#
_cell.length_a   1.000
_cell.length_b   1.000
_cell.length_c   1.000
_cell.angle_alpha   90.00
_cell.angle_beta   90.00
_cell.angle_gamma   90.00
#
_symmetry.space_group_name_H-M   'P 1'
#
loop_
_entity.id
_entity.type
_entity.pdbx_description
1 polymer ?
#
loop_
_entity_poly.entity_id
_entity_poly.type
_entity_poly.pdbx_seq_one_letter_code
_entity_poly.pdbx_strand_id
1 'polypeptide(L)'
;MTDPNIETKLSHRQTAEPKVDQITKFERDYEPPNFTFKELREAIPSHCFERDTLRSASYMVKDLSIVAILVYAATLIDVYLPQTLRFFAWLVYWFFCGAFATGLWVIAHECGHQAFSSSKLINDTVGFILHSALLVPYHSWRITHAKHHNYTAHVDKDQVFVPKTRKALGLPPKNDQNDQNDHDDGTSILEDTPIFSLMMLIFQQLFGWPLYLIFNTSGQVYKNRWVNHFNPSSPIFDPKHYNDIIISDIGLIISFSIIGYFSYIYSFMTVVKYYLIPYLIVNHWLVLITYLQHTDPKLPHYREKQWSFVRGAACTVDRHFGFLDSIFHRISSTHVAHHYFSKMPHYHAEEATIHIKKVLGSYYIFDDTPIFKALWRSYVQCRFIEDEGDVIFYKK
;
A
#
# COMPACT_ATOMS: atom_id res chain seq x y z
N MET A 1 -9.95 10.91 -20.25
CA MET A 1 -9.94 9.86 -21.29
C MET A 1 -8.49 9.49 -21.52
N THR A 2 -8.10 8.28 -21.16
CA THR A 2 -6.73 7.78 -21.38
C THR A 2 -6.55 7.42 -22.86
N ASP A 3 -5.41 7.80 -23.44
CA ASP A 3 -5.02 7.42 -24.80
C ASP A 3 -4.89 5.88 -24.86
N PRO A 4 -5.64 5.19 -25.74
CA PRO A 4 -5.54 3.74 -25.90
C PRO A 4 -4.10 3.24 -26.18
N ASN A 5 -3.24 4.09 -26.76
CA ASN A 5 -1.84 3.75 -27.03
C ASN A 5 -0.95 3.72 -25.76
N ILE A 6 -1.43 4.22 -24.62
CA ILE A 6 -0.70 4.21 -23.34
C ILE A 6 -0.84 2.86 -22.65
N GLU A 7 -2.03 2.26 -22.61
CA GLU A 7 -2.26 0.94 -22.00
C GLU A 7 -1.41 -0.15 -22.67
N THR A 8 -1.29 -0.12 -24.00
CA THR A 8 -0.48 -1.09 -24.74
C THR A 8 1.02 -0.96 -24.47
N LYS A 9 1.50 0.24 -24.11
CA LYS A 9 2.90 0.48 -23.73
C LYS A 9 3.20 0.12 -22.29
N LEU A 10 2.18 0.01 -21.44
CA LEU A 10 2.34 -0.39 -20.05
C LEU A 10 2.32 -1.91 -19.87
N SER A 11 1.58 -2.63 -20.71
CA SER A 11 1.49 -4.10 -20.66
C SER A 11 2.54 -4.78 -21.55
N HIS A 12 3.74 -5.04 -21.01
CA HIS A 12 4.55 -6.13 -21.56
C HIS A 12 4.02 -7.44 -20.99
N ARG A 13 3.10 -8.07 -21.73
CA ARG A 13 2.53 -9.38 -21.44
C ARG A 13 3.66 -10.42 -21.40
N GLN A 14 4.10 -10.82 -20.20
CA GLN A 14 4.92 -12.02 -20.00
C GLN A 14 4.13 -12.99 -19.14
N THR A 15 3.53 -13.96 -19.82
CA THR A 15 2.68 -14.99 -19.24
C THR A 15 3.52 -16.19 -18.83
N ALA A 16 3.68 -16.37 -17.51
CA ALA A 16 3.79 -17.64 -16.78
C ALA A 16 4.21 -17.35 -15.32
N GLU A 17 3.70 -18.13 -14.37
CA GLU A 17 4.32 -18.18 -13.04
C GLU A 17 5.78 -18.58 -13.20
N PRO A 18 6.74 -17.80 -12.70
CA PRO A 18 8.12 -18.24 -12.71
C PRO A 18 8.22 -19.49 -11.83
N LYS A 19 8.70 -20.59 -12.41
CA LYS A 19 9.04 -21.80 -11.65
C LYS A 19 10.05 -21.43 -10.56
N VAL A 20 10.12 -22.19 -9.46
CA VAL A 20 11.11 -21.99 -8.39
C VAL A 20 12.52 -21.77 -8.98
N ASP A 21 12.92 -22.60 -9.95
CA ASP A 21 14.18 -22.47 -10.69
C ASP A 21 14.44 -21.09 -11.33
N GLN A 22 13.39 -20.39 -11.77
CA GLN A 22 13.50 -19.06 -12.38
C GLN A 22 13.67 -17.96 -11.33
N ILE A 23 13.05 -18.10 -10.15
CA ILE A 23 13.24 -17.18 -9.02
C ILE A 23 14.66 -17.33 -8.47
N THR A 24 15.11 -18.57 -8.24
CA THR A 24 16.46 -18.87 -7.76
C THR A 24 17.53 -18.42 -8.76
N LYS A 25 17.26 -18.52 -10.07
CA LYS A 25 18.14 -17.98 -11.11
C LYS A 25 18.20 -16.46 -11.09
N PHE A 26 17.04 -15.78 -10.99
CA PHE A 26 16.99 -14.32 -10.92
C PHE A 26 17.77 -13.79 -9.71
N GLU A 27 17.58 -14.39 -8.53
CA GLU A 27 18.33 -14.05 -7.32
C GLU A 27 19.84 -14.24 -7.50
N ARG A 28 20.26 -15.38 -8.06
CA ARG A 28 21.68 -15.68 -8.27
C ARG A 28 22.36 -14.69 -9.21
N ASP A 29 21.64 -14.28 -10.26
CA ASP A 29 22.16 -13.41 -11.31
C ASP A 29 21.87 -11.92 -11.02
N TYR A 30 21.32 -11.59 -9.84
CA TYR A 30 20.94 -10.22 -9.49
C TYR A 30 22.16 -9.37 -9.14
N GLU A 31 22.39 -8.33 -9.94
CA GLU A 31 23.31 -7.25 -9.60
C GLU A 31 22.52 -6.01 -9.16
N PRO A 32 22.89 -5.33 -8.07
CA PRO A 32 22.21 -4.10 -7.69
C PRO A 32 22.34 -3.01 -8.75
N PRO A 33 21.27 -2.25 -9.05
CA PRO A 33 21.31 -1.24 -10.08
C PRO A 33 22.34 -0.16 -9.78
N ASN A 34 22.96 0.35 -10.85
CA ASN A 34 23.98 1.40 -10.83
C ASN A 34 23.52 2.73 -11.46
N PHE A 35 22.28 2.80 -11.96
CA PHE A 35 21.70 4.05 -12.43
C PHE A 35 21.55 5.04 -11.27
N THR A 36 21.57 6.32 -11.61
CA THR A 36 21.52 7.44 -10.67
C THR A 36 20.12 8.05 -10.60
N PHE A 37 19.81 8.73 -9.50
CA PHE A 37 18.58 9.50 -9.38
C PHE A 37 18.48 10.59 -10.48
N LYS A 38 19.61 11.15 -10.90
CA LYS A 38 19.68 12.17 -11.94
C LYS A 38 19.20 11.64 -13.29
N GLU A 39 19.67 10.46 -13.70
CA GLU A 39 19.26 9.83 -14.97
C GLU A 39 17.75 9.57 -15.00
N LEU A 40 17.19 9.07 -13.88
CA LEU A 40 15.74 8.89 -13.74
C LEU A 40 14.98 10.22 -13.85
N ARG A 41 15.49 11.28 -13.21
CA ARG A 41 14.85 12.60 -13.23
C ARG A 41 14.91 13.26 -14.61
N GLU A 42 16.00 13.09 -15.34
CA GLU A 42 16.20 13.65 -16.69
C GLU A 42 15.39 12.91 -17.76
N ALA A 43 15.04 11.64 -17.52
CA ALA A 43 14.18 10.88 -18.42
C ALA A 43 12.73 11.39 -18.46
N ILE A 44 12.23 11.98 -17.37
CA ILE A 44 10.84 12.43 -17.23
C ILE A 44 10.70 13.89 -17.69
N PRO A 45 9.70 14.20 -18.55
CA PRO A 45 9.36 15.57 -18.92
C PRO A 45 9.09 16.49 -17.72
N SER A 46 9.53 17.76 -17.79
CA SER A 46 9.41 18.69 -16.66
C SER A 46 7.96 18.96 -16.23
N HIS A 47 7.03 18.97 -17.18
CA HIS A 47 5.61 19.23 -16.91
C HIS A 47 4.99 18.15 -16.03
N CYS A 48 5.54 16.93 -16.01
CA CYS A 48 5.04 15.86 -15.14
C CYS A 48 5.13 16.23 -13.65
N PHE A 49 6.03 17.14 -13.28
CA PHE A 49 6.23 17.60 -11.91
C PHE A 49 5.39 18.83 -11.53
N GLU A 50 4.57 19.34 -12.44
CA GLU A 50 3.71 20.49 -12.19
C GLU A 50 2.47 20.08 -11.39
N ARG A 51 2.31 20.69 -10.21
CA ARG A 51 1.20 20.41 -9.28
C ARG A 51 0.09 21.43 -9.48
N ASP A 52 -0.90 21.06 -10.28
CA ASP A 52 -2.14 21.80 -10.48
C ASP A 52 -3.18 21.44 -9.41
N THR A 53 -3.52 22.43 -8.58
CA THR A 53 -4.48 22.27 -7.48
C THR A 53 -5.90 22.05 -7.97
N LEU A 54 -6.33 22.72 -9.04
CA LEU A 54 -7.68 22.59 -9.57
C LEU A 54 -7.86 21.23 -10.22
N ARG A 55 -6.84 20.76 -10.95
CA ARG A 55 -6.83 19.41 -11.51
C ARG A 55 -6.92 18.36 -10.40
N SER A 56 -6.09 18.42 -9.36
CA SER A 56 -6.16 17.50 -8.23
C SER A 56 -7.52 17.55 -7.52
N ALA A 57 -8.05 18.75 -7.29
CA ALA A 57 -9.36 18.93 -6.67
C ALA A 57 -10.50 18.34 -7.52
N SER A 58 -10.38 18.33 -8.86
CA SER A 58 -11.39 17.71 -9.72
C SER A 58 -11.53 16.20 -9.50
N TYR A 59 -10.42 15.47 -9.25
CA TYR A 59 -10.45 14.05 -8.90
C TYR A 59 -11.11 13.81 -7.55
N MET A 60 -10.77 14.65 -6.55
CA MET A 60 -11.39 14.61 -5.23
C MET A 60 -12.90 14.87 -5.29
N VAL A 61 -13.33 15.92 -6.01
CA VAL A 61 -14.74 16.28 -6.16
C VAL A 61 -15.51 15.19 -6.90
N LYS A 62 -14.91 14.57 -7.94
CA LYS A 62 -15.50 13.43 -8.65
C LYS A 62 -15.77 12.27 -7.68
N ASP A 63 -14.78 11.86 -6.89
CA ASP A 63 -14.91 10.74 -5.95
C ASP A 63 -15.92 11.06 -4.83
N LEU A 64 -15.86 12.27 -4.25
CA LEU A 64 -16.83 12.73 -3.24
C LEU A 64 -18.26 12.73 -3.77
N SER A 65 -18.46 13.20 -5.01
CA SER A 65 -19.78 13.23 -5.66
C SER A 65 -20.32 11.83 -5.87
N ILE A 66 -19.48 10.89 -6.31
CA ILE A 66 -19.89 9.49 -6.50
C ILE A 66 -20.22 8.83 -5.16
N VAL A 67 -19.41 9.04 -4.12
CA VAL A 67 -19.72 8.56 -2.75
C VAL A 67 -21.06 9.12 -2.26
N ALA A 68 -21.31 10.42 -2.44
CA ALA A 68 -22.57 11.05 -2.06
C ALA A 68 -23.78 10.46 -2.82
N ILE A 69 -23.66 10.23 -4.13
CA ILE A 69 -24.70 9.59 -4.94
C ILE A 69 -24.95 8.16 -4.46
N LEU A 70 -23.90 7.38 -4.18
CA LEU A 70 -24.02 6.01 -3.69
C LEU A 70 -24.70 5.97 -2.32
N VAL A 71 -24.32 6.86 -1.40
CA VAL A 71 -24.95 6.98 -0.07
C VAL A 71 -26.42 7.36 -0.19
N TYR A 72 -26.74 8.34 -1.04
CA TYR A 72 -28.13 8.73 -1.30
C TYR A 72 -28.94 7.57 -1.89
N ALA A 73 -28.41 6.89 -2.91
CA ALA A 73 -29.06 5.73 -3.50
C ALA A 73 -29.27 4.59 -2.49
N ALA A 74 -28.33 4.41 -1.55
CA ALA A 74 -28.45 3.40 -0.49
C ALA A 74 -29.65 3.66 0.44
N THR A 75 -30.07 4.92 0.64
CA THR A 75 -31.29 5.26 1.39
C THR A 75 -32.57 4.71 0.77
N LEU A 76 -32.53 4.40 -0.53
CA LEU A 76 -33.66 3.87 -1.29
C LEU A 76 -33.72 2.33 -1.25
N ILE A 77 -32.65 1.64 -0.85
CA ILE A 77 -32.54 0.18 -0.90
C ILE A 77 -33.61 -0.49 -0.03
N ASP A 78 -33.62 -0.17 1.27
CA ASP A 78 -34.52 -0.82 2.22
C ASP A 78 -35.99 -0.36 2.03
N VAL A 79 -36.20 0.80 1.39
CA VAL A 79 -37.53 1.37 1.13
C VAL A 79 -38.19 0.75 -0.10
N TYR A 80 -37.47 0.66 -1.23
CA TYR A 80 -38.09 0.36 -2.53
C TYR A 80 -37.77 -1.03 -3.08
N LEU A 81 -36.69 -1.69 -2.65
CA LEU A 81 -36.32 -3.00 -3.21
C LEU A 81 -36.98 -4.16 -2.45
N PRO A 82 -37.38 -5.23 -3.15
CA PRO A 82 -37.81 -6.48 -2.51
C PRO A 82 -36.63 -7.20 -1.85
N GLN A 83 -36.92 -8.09 -0.90
CA GLN A 83 -35.92 -8.73 -0.03
C GLN A 83 -34.74 -9.37 -0.78
N THR A 84 -35.01 -10.05 -1.91
CA THR A 84 -33.96 -10.69 -2.72
C THR A 84 -33.02 -9.68 -3.36
N LEU A 85 -33.54 -8.55 -3.85
CA LEU A 85 -32.72 -7.50 -4.48
C LEU A 85 -32.00 -6.62 -3.47
N ARG A 86 -32.52 -6.47 -2.25
CA ARG A 86 -31.85 -5.71 -1.17
C ARG A 86 -30.45 -6.22 -0.89
N PHE A 87 -30.28 -7.54 -0.76
CA PHE A 87 -28.99 -8.15 -0.46
C PHE A 87 -27.93 -7.78 -1.51
N PHE A 88 -28.25 -7.96 -2.79
CA PHE A 88 -27.33 -7.61 -3.88
C PHE A 88 -27.09 -6.10 -3.99
N ALA A 89 -28.11 -5.27 -3.78
CA ALA A 89 -27.96 -3.82 -3.79
C ALA A 89 -27.03 -3.33 -2.67
N TRP A 90 -27.11 -3.91 -1.47
CA TRP A 90 -26.18 -3.64 -0.37
C TRP A 90 -24.75 -4.04 -0.72
N LEU A 91 -24.54 -5.22 -1.33
CA LEU A 91 -23.21 -5.65 -1.78
C LEU A 91 -22.61 -4.69 -2.81
N VAL A 92 -23.41 -4.26 -3.79
CA VAL A 92 -22.99 -3.28 -4.80
C VAL A 92 -22.63 -1.95 -4.15
N TYR A 93 -23.48 -1.44 -3.25
CA TYR A 93 -23.21 -0.21 -2.53
C TYR A 93 -21.90 -0.31 -1.72
N TRP A 94 -21.73 -1.35 -0.91
CA TRP A 94 -20.54 -1.53 -0.10
C TRP A 94 -19.27 -1.59 -0.93
N PHE A 95 -19.27 -2.39 -1.99
CA PHE A 95 -18.12 -2.53 -2.88
C PHE A 95 -17.73 -1.19 -3.52
N PHE A 96 -18.66 -0.51 -4.18
CA PHE A 96 -18.35 0.73 -4.89
C PHE A 96 -18.10 1.90 -3.94
N CYS A 97 -18.86 2.03 -2.85
CA CYS A 97 -18.63 3.07 -1.86
C CYS A 97 -17.25 2.91 -1.21
N GLY A 98 -16.87 1.67 -0.86
CA GLY A 98 -15.54 1.36 -0.37
C GLY A 98 -14.46 1.67 -1.40
N ALA A 99 -14.64 1.28 -2.66
CA ALA A 99 -13.67 1.54 -3.73
C ALA A 99 -13.44 3.05 -3.98
N PHE A 100 -14.50 3.86 -4.10
CA PHE A 100 -14.35 5.30 -4.27
C PHE A 100 -13.82 5.99 -3.01
N ALA A 101 -14.13 5.48 -1.82
CA ALA A 101 -13.52 5.93 -0.58
C ALA A 101 -12.01 5.58 -0.52
N THR A 102 -11.56 4.46 -1.10
CA THR A 102 -10.13 4.18 -1.32
C THR A 102 -9.52 5.18 -2.29
N GLY A 103 -10.23 5.61 -3.35
CA GLY A 103 -9.80 6.72 -4.20
C GLY A 103 -9.53 8.00 -3.42
N LEU A 104 -10.44 8.38 -2.51
CA LEU A 104 -10.25 9.51 -1.59
C LEU A 104 -9.07 9.31 -0.63
N TRP A 105 -8.87 8.07 -0.15
CA TRP A 105 -7.71 7.72 0.66
C TRP A 105 -6.40 7.99 -0.10
N VAL A 106 -6.32 7.62 -1.39
CA VAL A 106 -5.17 7.87 -2.27
C VAL A 106 -4.97 9.38 -2.48
N ILE A 107 -6.04 10.16 -2.69
CA ILE A 107 -5.94 11.62 -2.79
C ILE A 107 -5.35 12.24 -1.50
N ALA A 108 -5.78 11.78 -0.33
CA ALA A 108 -5.23 12.24 0.94
C ALA A 108 -3.78 11.77 1.16
N HIS A 109 -3.39 10.63 0.59
CA HIS A 109 -2.01 10.18 0.52
C HIS A 109 -1.14 11.08 -0.38
N GLU A 110 -1.66 11.52 -1.53
CA GLU A 110 -1.01 12.51 -2.39
C GLU A 110 -0.83 13.86 -1.67
N CYS A 111 -1.79 14.26 -0.85
CA CYS A 111 -1.64 15.41 0.05
C CYS A 111 -0.48 15.22 1.04
N GLY A 112 -0.36 14.02 1.64
CA GLY A 112 0.75 13.67 2.53
C GLY A 112 2.12 13.86 1.89
N HIS A 113 2.25 13.53 0.60
CA HIS A 113 3.45 13.77 -0.19
C HIS A 113 3.62 15.20 -0.72
N GLN A 114 2.62 16.06 -0.52
CA GLN A 114 2.59 17.41 -1.08
C GLN A 114 2.47 17.43 -2.61
N ALA A 115 1.90 16.38 -3.20
CA ALA A 115 1.70 16.23 -4.64
C ALA A 115 0.39 16.89 -5.12
N PHE A 116 -0.63 16.95 -4.25
CA PHE A 116 -1.96 17.47 -4.59
C PHE A 116 -1.96 18.96 -4.99
N SER A 117 -1.20 19.81 -4.30
CA SER A 117 -1.09 21.25 -4.52
C SER A 117 0.34 21.75 -4.32
N SER A 118 0.68 22.87 -4.96
CA SER A 118 1.90 23.62 -4.64
C SER A 118 1.87 24.22 -3.22
N SER A 119 0.69 24.41 -2.63
CA SER A 119 0.52 24.93 -1.27
C SER A 119 0.49 23.82 -0.23
N LYS A 120 1.47 23.84 0.69
CA LYS A 120 1.52 22.93 1.83
C LYS A 120 0.28 23.00 2.71
N LEU A 121 -0.25 24.21 2.93
CA LEU A 121 -1.44 24.40 3.75
C LEU A 121 -2.66 23.71 3.13
N ILE A 122 -2.84 23.82 1.80
CA ILE A 122 -3.94 23.16 1.10
C ILE A 122 -3.80 21.65 1.23
N ASN A 123 -2.60 21.11 0.96
CA ASN A 123 -2.32 19.68 1.09
C ASN A 123 -2.66 19.18 2.49
N ASP A 124 -2.10 19.81 3.52
CA ASP A 124 -2.30 19.34 4.89
C ASP A 124 -3.74 19.49 5.37
N THR A 125 -4.46 20.53 4.93
CA THR A 125 -5.87 20.70 5.27
C THR A 125 -6.74 19.63 4.62
N VAL A 126 -6.58 19.42 3.30
CA VAL A 126 -7.37 18.43 2.54
C VAL A 126 -7.05 17.02 3.03
N GLY A 127 -5.77 16.70 3.17
CA GLY A 127 -5.30 15.41 3.67
C GLY A 127 -5.83 15.14 5.07
N PHE A 128 -5.72 16.10 6.00
CA PHE A 128 -6.23 15.96 7.37
C PHE A 128 -7.73 15.64 7.40
N ILE A 129 -8.55 16.37 6.64
CA ILE A 129 -10.00 16.17 6.62
C ILE A 129 -10.35 14.79 6.06
N LEU A 130 -9.81 14.43 4.89
CA LEU A 130 -10.13 13.18 4.21
C LEU A 130 -9.64 11.96 4.99
N HIS A 131 -8.39 11.97 5.47
CA HIS A 131 -7.85 10.86 6.27
C HIS A 131 -8.54 10.73 7.63
N SER A 132 -8.86 11.83 8.31
CA SER A 132 -9.63 11.76 9.57
C SER A 132 -11.00 11.12 9.36
N ALA A 133 -11.72 11.52 8.30
CA ALA A 133 -13.01 10.94 7.93
C ALA A 133 -12.92 9.45 7.58
N LEU A 134 -11.74 8.97 7.20
CA LEU A 134 -11.41 7.56 6.94
C LEU A 134 -10.65 6.92 8.10
N LEU A 135 -10.69 7.50 9.31
CA LEU A 135 -10.05 6.99 10.53
C LEU A 135 -8.54 6.74 10.42
N VAL A 136 -7.86 7.57 9.63
CA VAL A 136 -6.40 7.59 9.48
C VAL A 136 -5.84 8.81 10.20
N PRO A 137 -4.88 8.66 11.12
CA PRO A 137 -4.21 9.81 11.75
C PRO A 137 -3.28 10.49 10.74
N TYR A 138 -3.78 11.48 10.01
CA TYR A 138 -3.13 12.05 8.81
C TYR A 138 -1.65 12.42 9.01
N HIS A 139 -1.31 13.25 9.99
CA HIS A 139 0.08 13.66 10.13
C HIS A 139 0.96 12.55 10.71
N SER A 140 0.45 11.73 11.62
CA SER A 140 1.17 10.55 12.10
C SER A 140 1.56 9.65 10.93
N TRP A 141 0.58 9.35 10.07
CA TRP A 141 0.77 8.47 8.93
C TRP A 141 1.64 9.10 7.84
N ARG A 142 1.42 10.37 7.44
CA ARG A 142 2.25 11.00 6.40
C ARG A 142 3.73 11.06 6.79
N ILE A 143 4.04 11.15 8.09
CA ILE A 143 5.40 11.19 8.62
C ILE A 143 6.05 9.80 8.54
N THR A 144 5.37 8.75 9.00
CA THR A 144 5.90 7.38 8.90
C THR A 144 5.96 6.93 7.44
N HIS A 145 4.96 7.27 6.63
CA HIS A 145 4.97 6.99 5.19
C HIS A 145 6.10 7.71 4.45
N ALA A 146 6.43 8.95 4.81
CA ALA A 146 7.61 9.62 4.27
C ALA A 146 8.92 8.92 4.68
N LYS A 147 8.99 8.37 5.89
CA LYS A 147 10.13 7.53 6.33
C LYS A 147 10.20 6.22 5.55
N HIS A 148 9.06 5.57 5.26
CA HIS A 148 8.98 4.41 4.37
C HIS A 148 9.59 4.73 3.01
N HIS A 149 9.10 5.75 2.31
CA HIS A 149 9.66 6.19 1.01
C HIS A 149 11.17 6.45 1.04
N ASN A 150 11.68 6.98 2.15
CA ASN A 150 13.11 7.25 2.30
C ASN A 150 13.95 5.99 2.59
N TYR A 151 13.34 4.91 3.07
CA TYR A 151 14.03 3.69 3.51
C TYR A 151 13.45 2.40 2.93
N THR A 152 12.65 2.48 1.86
CA THR A 152 11.99 1.33 1.24
C THR A 152 13.01 0.21 0.99
N ALA A 153 12.64 -1.02 1.35
CA ALA A 153 13.46 -2.23 1.23
C ALA A 153 14.77 -2.24 2.05
N HIS A 154 14.96 -1.28 2.96
CA HIS A 154 16.00 -1.37 3.99
C HIS A 154 15.53 -2.28 5.13
N VAL A 155 16.24 -3.37 5.39
CA VAL A 155 15.79 -4.41 6.34
C VAL A 155 15.59 -3.94 7.78
N ASP A 156 16.30 -2.90 8.22
CA ASP A 156 16.16 -2.37 9.60
C ASP A 156 15.41 -1.03 9.70
N LYS A 157 15.26 -0.28 8.60
CA LYS A 157 14.88 1.15 8.65
C LYS A 157 13.56 1.47 7.94
N ASP A 158 13.05 0.55 7.13
CA ASP A 158 11.72 0.70 6.53
C ASP A 158 10.63 0.74 7.63
N GLN A 159 9.47 1.31 7.34
CA GLN A 159 8.37 1.51 8.29
C GLN A 159 7.23 0.53 8.12
N VAL A 160 7.21 -0.26 7.04
CA VAL A 160 6.12 -1.19 6.73
C VAL A 160 6.63 -2.34 5.87
N PHE A 161 6.03 -3.52 6.02
CA PHE A 161 6.42 -4.77 5.34
C PHE A 161 7.91 -5.15 5.50
N VAL A 162 8.50 -4.82 6.64
CA VAL A 162 9.86 -5.26 6.99
C VAL A 162 9.87 -6.78 7.13
N PRO A 163 10.67 -7.50 6.33
CA PRO A 163 10.72 -8.95 6.41
C PRO A 163 11.33 -9.41 7.74
N LYS A 164 10.82 -10.52 8.27
CA LYS A 164 11.45 -11.18 9.42
C LYS A 164 12.66 -11.98 8.94
N THR A 165 13.71 -12.05 9.75
CA THR A 165 14.83 -12.95 9.46
C THR A 165 14.51 -14.39 9.87
N ARG A 166 15.22 -15.35 9.29
CA ARG A 166 15.18 -16.77 9.69
C ARG A 166 15.30 -16.95 11.20
N LYS A 167 16.30 -16.32 11.83
CA LYS A 167 16.46 -16.32 13.29
C LYS A 167 15.28 -15.70 14.03
N ALA A 168 14.68 -14.62 13.52
CA ALA A 168 13.54 -13.97 14.16
C ALA A 168 12.27 -14.86 14.18
N LEU A 169 12.18 -15.82 13.26
CA LEU A 169 11.15 -16.86 13.25
C LEU A 169 11.51 -18.09 14.10
N GLY A 170 12.72 -18.16 14.67
CA GLY A 170 13.17 -19.33 15.43
C GLY A 170 13.51 -20.55 14.55
N LEU A 171 13.72 -20.34 13.25
CA LEU A 171 14.07 -21.40 12.31
C LEU A 171 15.54 -21.83 12.47
N PRO A 172 15.88 -23.11 12.16
CA PRO A 172 17.24 -23.60 12.24
C PRO A 172 18.17 -22.83 11.28
N PRO A 173 19.45 -22.64 11.63
CA PRO A 173 20.43 -22.01 10.75
C PRO A 173 20.53 -22.75 9.41
N LYS A 174 20.88 -22.01 8.35
CA LYS A 174 21.11 -22.59 7.03
C LYS A 174 22.23 -23.64 7.09
N ASN A 175 21.97 -24.85 6.59
CA ASN A 175 22.91 -25.98 6.61
C ASN A 175 23.34 -26.31 5.18
N ASP A 176 24.58 -26.00 4.82
CA ASP A 176 25.10 -26.03 3.43
C ASP A 176 25.09 -27.44 2.74
N GLN A 177 24.72 -28.51 3.42
CA GLN A 177 24.87 -29.89 2.92
C GLN A 177 23.58 -30.56 2.41
N ASN A 178 22.38 -30.01 2.66
CA ASN A 178 21.10 -30.69 2.34
C ASN A 178 20.06 -29.83 1.58
N ASP A 179 20.45 -28.70 1.00
CA ASP A 179 19.60 -27.72 0.29
C ASP A 179 18.96 -28.22 -1.03
N GLN A 180 18.92 -29.54 -1.30
CA GLN A 180 18.16 -30.09 -2.44
C GLN A 180 16.74 -30.52 -2.08
N ASN A 181 16.38 -30.54 -0.79
CA ASN A 181 15.03 -30.86 -0.32
C ASN A 181 14.50 -29.73 0.58
N ASP A 182 14.08 -28.62 -0.02
CA ASP A 182 13.36 -27.45 0.58
C ASP A 182 11.96 -27.84 1.14
N HIS A 183 11.86 -28.93 1.89
CA HIS A 183 10.58 -29.47 2.38
C HIS A 183 10.57 -29.79 3.88
N ASP A 184 11.65 -29.52 4.61
CA ASP A 184 11.71 -29.75 6.06
C ASP A 184 12.14 -28.48 6.80
N ASP A 185 11.41 -27.40 6.52
CA ASP A 185 11.51 -26.14 7.24
C ASP A 185 10.73 -26.37 8.54
N GLY A 186 11.39 -26.26 9.71
CA GLY A 186 10.79 -26.57 11.02
C GLY A 186 9.59 -25.73 11.47
N THR A 187 8.84 -25.14 10.54
CA THR A 187 7.48 -24.64 10.75
C THR A 187 6.57 -25.80 11.14
N SER A 188 5.75 -25.60 12.17
CA SER A 188 4.79 -26.63 12.55
C SER A 188 3.93 -26.98 11.34
N ILE A 189 3.66 -28.27 11.11
CA ILE A 189 2.82 -28.80 10.00
C ILE A 189 1.49 -28.02 9.83
N LEU A 190 1.03 -27.32 10.87
CA LEU A 190 -0.15 -26.45 10.87
C LEU A 190 0.04 -25.15 10.07
N GLU A 191 1.21 -24.52 10.11
CA GLU A 191 1.50 -23.24 9.42
C GLU A 191 1.56 -23.39 7.90
N ASP A 192 1.92 -24.58 7.42
CA ASP A 192 1.98 -24.93 5.99
C ASP A 192 0.65 -25.43 5.41
N THR A 193 -0.41 -25.50 6.23
CA THR A 193 -1.74 -25.87 5.71
C THR A 193 -2.37 -24.70 4.94
N PRO A 194 -2.90 -24.92 3.73
CA PRO A 194 -3.57 -23.85 2.96
C PRO A 194 -4.73 -23.18 3.73
N ILE A 195 -5.40 -23.90 4.61
CA ILE A 195 -6.48 -23.33 5.41
C ILE A 195 -5.97 -22.31 6.44
N PHE A 196 -4.85 -22.61 7.11
CA PHE A 196 -4.25 -21.68 8.06
C PHE A 196 -3.72 -20.43 7.35
N SER A 197 -3.03 -20.59 6.22
CA SER A 197 -2.56 -19.45 5.42
C SER A 197 -3.74 -18.58 4.95
N LEU A 198 -4.85 -19.19 4.51
CA LEU A 198 -6.05 -18.46 4.12
C LEU A 198 -6.67 -17.70 5.31
N MET A 199 -6.77 -18.31 6.48
CA MET A 199 -7.28 -17.65 7.69
C MET A 199 -6.42 -16.46 8.10
N MET A 200 -5.09 -16.61 8.08
CA MET A 200 -4.16 -15.55 8.43
C MET A 200 -4.14 -14.42 7.39
N LEU A 201 -4.32 -14.75 6.11
CA LEU A 201 -4.49 -13.77 5.05
C LEU A 201 -5.79 -12.98 5.24
N ILE A 202 -6.93 -13.63 5.54
CA ILE A 202 -8.19 -12.94 5.87
C ILE A 202 -7.99 -12.03 7.08
N PHE A 203 -7.31 -12.52 8.12
CA PHE A 203 -7.00 -11.72 9.30
C PHE A 203 -6.15 -10.48 8.95
N GLN A 204 -5.12 -10.63 8.11
CA GLN A 204 -4.31 -9.51 7.62
C GLN A 204 -5.17 -8.49 6.86
N GLN A 205 -6.06 -8.94 5.97
CA GLN A 205 -6.90 -8.03 5.17
C GLN A 205 -7.90 -7.24 6.02
N LEU A 206 -8.39 -7.81 7.13
CA LEU A 206 -9.36 -7.15 8.01
C LEU A 206 -8.70 -6.28 9.10
N PHE A 207 -7.60 -6.77 9.67
CA PHE A 207 -7.00 -6.19 10.88
C PHE A 207 -5.59 -5.64 10.69
N GLY A 208 -4.94 -5.90 9.54
CA GLY A 208 -3.57 -5.47 9.29
C GLY A 208 -3.37 -3.97 9.45
N TRP A 209 -4.29 -3.16 8.92
CA TRP A 209 -4.23 -1.70 9.04
C TRP A 209 -4.40 -1.20 10.49
N PRO A 210 -5.47 -1.56 11.24
CA PRO A 210 -5.57 -1.20 12.66
C PRO A 210 -4.37 -1.67 13.50
N LEU A 211 -3.90 -2.90 13.29
CA LEU A 211 -2.76 -3.45 14.04
C LEU A 211 -1.44 -2.74 13.70
N TYR A 212 -1.27 -2.27 12.46
CA TYR A 212 -0.16 -1.40 12.09
C TYR A 212 -0.19 -0.08 12.87
N LEU A 213 -1.36 0.58 12.93
CA LEU A 213 -1.47 1.84 13.66
C LEU A 213 -1.25 1.67 15.17
N ILE A 214 -1.83 0.63 15.78
CA ILE A 214 -1.83 0.41 17.23
C ILE A 214 -0.55 -0.26 17.74
N PHE A 215 0.08 -1.12 16.94
CA PHE A 215 1.20 -1.96 17.39
C PHE A 215 2.41 -1.93 16.46
N ASN A 216 2.41 -1.08 15.42
CA ASN A 216 3.47 -1.03 14.40
C ASN A 216 3.71 -2.41 13.73
N THR A 217 2.65 -3.20 13.59
CA THR A 217 2.73 -4.54 12.97
C THR A 217 3.23 -4.43 11.54
N SER A 218 4.28 -5.17 11.17
CA SER A 218 5.03 -5.12 9.90
C SER A 218 6.05 -3.98 9.74
N GLY A 219 6.15 -3.02 10.67
CA GLY A 219 7.20 -2.01 10.64
C GLY A 219 8.52 -2.50 11.25
N GLN A 220 9.55 -1.64 11.25
CA GLN A 220 10.80 -1.95 11.93
C GLN A 220 10.62 -2.18 13.43
N VAL A 221 11.56 -2.92 14.01
CA VAL A 221 11.51 -3.30 15.42
C VAL A 221 12.18 -2.23 16.29
N TYR A 222 11.41 -1.70 17.24
CA TYR A 222 11.94 -0.85 18.32
C TYR A 222 11.97 -1.63 19.63
N LYS A 223 13.14 -1.75 20.24
CA LYS A 223 13.32 -2.53 21.47
C LYS A 223 12.66 -1.84 22.66
N ASN A 224 11.97 -2.63 23.49
CA ASN A 224 11.47 -2.27 24.83
C ASN A 224 10.53 -1.05 24.90
N ARG A 225 9.75 -0.78 23.85
CA ARG A 225 8.74 0.29 23.84
C ARG A 225 7.49 -0.13 23.08
N TRP A 226 6.32 0.27 23.56
CA TRP A 226 5.09 0.17 22.77
C TRP A 226 5.12 1.23 21.67
N VAL A 227 5.08 0.79 20.42
CA VAL A 227 5.12 1.66 19.23
C VAL A 227 3.76 1.71 18.59
N ASN A 228 3.27 2.93 18.39
CA ASN A 228 1.99 3.21 17.76
C ASN A 228 2.00 4.62 17.14
N HIS A 229 0.99 4.89 16.32
CA HIS A 229 0.84 6.13 15.56
C HIS A 229 0.09 7.25 16.31
N PHE A 230 -0.31 7.02 17.56
CA PHE A 230 -1.12 7.94 18.37
C PHE A 230 -0.33 8.57 19.51
N ASN A 231 0.80 7.99 19.92
CA ASN A 231 1.64 8.53 20.97
C ASN A 231 2.65 9.52 20.36
N PRO A 232 2.61 10.83 20.67
CA PRO A 232 3.55 11.81 20.13
C PRO A 232 5.01 11.55 20.52
N SER A 233 5.24 10.78 21.59
CA SER A 233 6.56 10.38 22.08
C SER A 233 6.99 8.99 21.58
N SER A 234 6.25 8.39 20.66
CA SER A 234 6.57 7.10 20.03
C SER A 234 7.91 7.20 19.27
N PRO A 235 8.79 6.18 19.31
CA PRO A 235 10.12 6.24 18.71
C PRO A 235 10.12 6.33 17.17
N ILE A 236 8.97 6.11 16.53
CA ILE A 236 8.76 6.35 15.09
C ILE A 236 8.74 7.86 14.75
N PHE A 237 8.60 8.75 15.74
CA PHE A 237 8.52 10.19 15.56
C PHE A 237 9.73 10.92 16.15
N ASP A 238 10.10 12.03 15.52
CA ASP A 238 11.10 12.95 16.04
C ASP A 238 10.39 13.98 16.93
N PRO A 239 11.05 14.58 17.95
CA PRO A 239 10.41 15.52 18.87
C PRO A 239 9.70 16.71 18.21
N LYS A 240 10.19 17.16 17.03
CA LYS A 240 9.58 18.24 16.25
C LYS A 240 8.18 17.92 15.71
N HIS A 241 7.82 16.64 15.64
CA HIS A 241 6.52 16.19 15.14
C HIS A 241 5.43 16.14 16.21
N TYR A 242 5.76 16.43 17.49
CA TYR A 242 4.85 16.23 18.62
C TYR A 242 3.44 16.83 18.38
N ASN A 243 3.37 18.09 17.96
CA ASN A 243 2.10 18.78 17.73
C ASN A 243 1.32 18.22 16.52
N ASP A 244 2.02 17.74 15.49
CA ASP A 244 1.40 17.12 14.32
C ASP A 244 0.64 15.84 14.72
N ILE A 245 1.19 15.05 15.65
CA ILE A 245 0.56 13.83 16.16
C ILE A 245 -0.71 14.19 16.95
N ILE A 246 -0.61 15.17 17.86
CA ILE A 246 -1.77 15.66 18.62
C ILE A 246 -2.90 16.14 17.70
N ILE A 247 -2.58 16.88 16.63
CA ILE A 247 -3.58 17.33 15.65
C ILE A 247 -4.27 16.14 14.98
N SER A 248 -3.50 15.10 14.62
CA SER A 248 -4.05 13.88 14.02
C SER A 248 -5.02 13.16 14.96
N ASP A 249 -4.66 13.05 16.24
CA ASP A 249 -5.51 12.43 17.25
C ASP A 249 -6.80 13.21 17.47
N ILE A 250 -6.74 14.55 17.46
CA ILE A 250 -7.93 15.42 17.52
C ILE A 250 -8.85 15.13 16.33
N GLY A 251 -8.30 14.98 15.12
CA GLY A 251 -9.08 14.61 13.93
C GLY A 251 -9.82 13.27 14.08
N LEU A 252 -9.16 12.28 14.68
CA LEU A 252 -9.79 10.99 14.98
C LEU A 252 -10.87 11.11 16.05
N ILE A 253 -10.62 11.85 17.14
CA ILE A 253 -11.62 12.09 18.20
C ILE A 253 -12.86 12.75 17.62
N ILE A 254 -12.70 13.75 16.74
CA ILE A 254 -13.82 14.41 16.05
C ILE A 254 -14.58 13.37 15.20
N SER A 255 -13.87 12.57 14.42
CA SER A 255 -14.48 11.57 13.54
C SER A 255 -15.25 10.49 14.32
N PHE A 256 -14.67 9.96 15.40
CA PHE A 256 -15.36 9.04 16.31
C PHE A 256 -16.57 9.68 17.00
N SER A 257 -16.48 10.97 17.36
CA SER A 257 -17.61 11.71 17.95
C SER A 257 -18.76 11.87 16.95
N ILE A 258 -18.45 12.17 15.68
CA ILE A 258 -19.45 12.22 14.60
C ILE A 258 -20.09 10.85 14.41
N ILE A 259 -19.29 9.78 14.29
CA ILE A 259 -19.81 8.41 14.15
C ILE A 259 -20.69 8.01 15.34
N GLY A 260 -20.28 8.34 16.56
CA GLY A 260 -21.04 8.09 17.78
C GLY A 260 -22.36 8.88 17.81
N TYR A 261 -22.33 10.14 17.40
CA TYR A 261 -23.52 10.97 17.25
C TYR A 261 -24.48 10.37 16.22
N PHE A 262 -24.02 10.01 15.02
CA PHE A 262 -24.85 9.36 14.00
C PHE A 262 -25.45 8.01 14.48
N SER A 263 -24.68 7.25 15.27
CA SER A 263 -25.17 6.01 15.89
C SER A 263 -26.31 6.28 16.87
N TYR A 264 -26.28 7.40 17.59
CA TYR A 264 -27.31 7.82 18.53
C TYR A 264 -28.60 8.29 17.84
N ILE A 265 -28.50 9.10 16.77
CA ILE A 265 -29.69 9.64 16.06
C ILE A 265 -30.39 8.62 15.15
N TYR A 266 -29.64 7.73 14.49
CA TYR A 266 -30.20 6.80 13.50
C TYR A 266 -30.27 5.36 13.99
N SER A 267 -29.11 4.79 14.34
CA SER A 267 -28.89 3.52 15.04
C SER A 267 -27.45 3.07 14.77
N PHE A 268 -26.93 2.20 15.63
CA PHE A 268 -25.66 1.52 15.37
C PHE A 268 -25.65 0.77 14.04
N MET A 269 -26.74 0.06 13.69
CA MET A 269 -26.83 -0.71 12.44
C MET A 269 -26.83 0.16 11.19
N THR A 270 -27.38 1.37 11.26
CA THR A 270 -27.27 2.35 10.16
C THR A 270 -25.81 2.72 9.94
N VAL A 271 -25.07 3.05 11.00
CA VAL A 271 -23.63 3.35 10.89
C VAL A 271 -22.84 2.15 10.37
N VAL A 272 -23.18 0.94 10.80
CA VAL A 272 -22.55 -0.29 10.27
C VAL A 272 -22.74 -0.39 8.75
N LYS A 273 -23.97 -0.26 8.27
CA LYS A 273 -24.31 -0.41 6.84
C LYS A 273 -23.70 0.69 5.97
N TYR A 274 -23.77 1.95 6.39
CA TYR A 274 -23.41 3.10 5.55
C TYR A 274 -21.95 3.54 5.69
N TYR A 275 -21.30 3.25 6.82
CA TYR A 275 -19.96 3.74 7.09
C TYR A 275 -18.99 2.60 7.39
N LEU A 276 -19.30 1.74 8.37
CA LEU A 276 -18.32 0.75 8.84
C LEU A 276 -17.97 -0.30 7.79
N ILE A 277 -18.95 -0.86 7.08
CA ILE A 277 -18.68 -1.85 6.03
C ILE A 277 -17.88 -1.25 4.86
N PRO A 278 -18.27 -0.09 4.27
CA PRO A 278 -17.43 0.60 3.30
C PRO A 278 -16.03 0.91 3.82
N TYR A 279 -15.88 1.35 5.07
CA TYR A 279 -14.57 1.60 5.70
C TYR A 279 -13.71 0.33 5.81
N LEU A 280 -14.29 -0.82 6.17
CA LEU A 280 -13.57 -2.09 6.18
C LEU A 280 -13.10 -2.49 4.77
N ILE A 281 -13.87 -2.15 3.74
CA ILE A 281 -13.44 -2.35 2.34
C ILE A 281 -12.29 -1.41 1.99
N VAL A 282 -12.27 -0.16 2.48
CA VAL A 282 -11.10 0.74 2.34
C VAL A 282 -9.86 0.12 2.97
N ASN A 283 -9.97 -0.42 4.19
CA ASN A 283 -8.86 -1.10 4.88
C ASN A 283 -8.36 -2.32 4.09
N HIS A 284 -9.28 -3.13 3.55
CA HIS A 284 -8.92 -4.25 2.71
C HIS A 284 -8.12 -3.79 1.49
N TRP A 285 -8.61 -2.80 0.73
CA TRP A 285 -7.89 -2.32 -0.45
C TRP A 285 -6.54 -1.71 -0.09
N LEU A 286 -6.46 -0.94 0.99
CA LEU A 286 -5.22 -0.37 1.49
C LEU A 286 -4.17 -1.45 1.75
N VAL A 287 -4.53 -2.47 2.54
CA VAL A 287 -3.63 -3.57 2.88
C VAL A 287 -3.27 -4.38 1.64
N LEU A 288 -4.23 -4.70 0.78
CA LEU A 288 -4.01 -5.48 -0.44
C LEU A 288 -3.07 -4.79 -1.42
N ILE A 289 -3.34 -3.52 -1.75
CA ILE A 289 -2.57 -2.73 -2.72
C ILE A 289 -1.13 -2.60 -2.22
N THR A 290 -0.95 -2.11 -0.99
CA THR A 290 0.38 -1.84 -0.44
C THR A 290 1.18 -3.11 -0.20
N TYR A 291 0.54 -4.21 0.23
CA TYR A 291 1.21 -5.50 0.37
C TYR A 291 1.73 -6.01 -0.97
N LEU A 292 0.90 -6.00 -2.02
CA LEU A 292 1.30 -6.47 -3.36
C LEU A 292 2.31 -5.56 -4.08
N GLN A 293 2.37 -4.30 -3.69
CA GLN A 293 3.36 -3.34 -4.16
C GLN A 293 4.75 -3.57 -3.55
N HIS A 294 4.81 -4.07 -2.32
CA HIS A 294 6.04 -4.17 -1.52
C HIS A 294 6.47 -5.60 -1.17
N THR A 295 5.66 -6.60 -1.51
CA THR A 295 5.92 -8.01 -1.17
C THR A 295 5.81 -8.88 -2.41
N ASP A 296 6.98 -9.24 -2.96
CA ASP A 296 7.10 -10.20 -4.04
C ASP A 296 8.45 -10.92 -3.94
N PRO A 297 8.54 -12.21 -4.32
CA PRO A 297 9.80 -12.97 -4.30
C PRO A 297 10.91 -12.35 -5.17
N LYS A 298 10.55 -11.53 -6.17
CA LYS A 298 11.52 -10.84 -7.04
C LYS A 298 12.06 -9.55 -6.44
N LEU A 299 11.52 -9.08 -5.31
CA LEU A 299 12.01 -7.85 -4.67
C LEU A 299 13.23 -8.15 -3.79
N PRO A 300 14.39 -7.53 -4.07
CA PRO A 300 15.51 -7.58 -3.15
C PRO A 300 15.24 -6.69 -1.94
N HIS A 301 15.84 -7.07 -0.83
CA HIS A 301 16.00 -6.26 0.36
C HIS A 301 17.48 -6.02 0.58
N TYR A 302 17.81 -4.86 1.13
CA TYR A 302 19.19 -4.44 1.29
C TYR A 302 19.53 -4.19 2.75
N ARG A 303 20.73 -4.64 3.13
CA ARG A 303 21.40 -4.17 4.34
C ARG A 303 22.10 -2.85 4.08
N GLU A 304 22.47 -2.15 5.15
CA GLU A 304 23.04 -0.79 5.14
C GLU A 304 24.12 -0.59 4.07
N LYS A 305 25.03 -1.56 3.89
CA LYS A 305 26.17 -1.45 2.96
C LYS A 305 25.76 -1.35 1.49
N GLN A 306 24.68 -2.02 1.09
CA GLN A 306 24.21 -2.05 -0.30
C GLN A 306 22.97 -1.18 -0.51
N TRP A 307 22.33 -0.72 0.56
CA TRP A 307 21.15 0.11 0.45
C TRP A 307 21.51 1.51 -0.07
N SER A 308 20.69 2.01 -0.97
CA SER A 308 20.61 3.44 -1.32
C SER A 308 19.16 3.77 -1.65
N PHE A 309 18.80 5.05 -1.58
CA PHE A 309 17.47 5.50 -1.97
C PHE A 309 17.06 5.00 -3.37
N VAL A 310 17.98 5.05 -4.34
CA VAL A 310 17.70 4.65 -5.72
C VAL A 310 17.40 3.16 -5.84
N ARG A 311 18.13 2.32 -5.10
CA ARG A 311 17.92 0.87 -5.04
C ARG A 311 16.63 0.53 -4.31
N GLY A 312 16.37 1.18 -3.18
CA GLY A 312 15.16 0.98 -2.39
C GLY A 312 13.89 1.36 -3.15
N ALA A 313 13.88 2.51 -3.82
CA ALA A 313 12.74 2.97 -4.62
C ALA A 313 12.42 2.06 -5.83
N ALA A 314 13.42 1.33 -6.35
CA ALA A 314 13.20 0.29 -7.37
C ALA A 314 12.49 -0.96 -6.84
N CYS A 315 12.46 -1.16 -5.51
CA CYS A 315 11.94 -2.39 -4.91
C CYS A 315 10.42 -2.33 -4.71
N THR A 316 9.71 -2.09 -5.80
CA THR A 316 8.25 -2.11 -5.83
C THR A 316 7.73 -2.78 -7.09
N VAL A 317 6.50 -3.27 -7.02
CA VAL A 317 5.82 -3.94 -8.13
C VAL A 317 4.65 -3.10 -8.61
N ASP A 318 4.64 -2.79 -9.91
CA ASP A 318 3.48 -2.22 -10.57
C ASP A 318 2.52 -3.31 -11.04
N ARG A 319 1.22 -2.99 -11.02
CA ARG A 319 0.13 -3.92 -11.32
C ARG A 319 -1.10 -3.22 -11.89
N HIS A 320 -1.84 -3.93 -12.74
CA HIS A 320 -3.19 -3.52 -13.12
C HIS A 320 -4.26 -4.14 -12.24
N PHE A 321 -5.15 -3.31 -11.71
CA PHE A 321 -6.36 -3.71 -10.99
C PHE A 321 -7.62 -3.64 -11.89
N GLY A 322 -7.43 -3.56 -13.21
CA GLY A 322 -8.52 -3.42 -14.18
C GLY A 322 -9.22 -2.07 -14.05
N PHE A 323 -10.55 -2.04 -14.04
CA PHE A 323 -11.30 -0.78 -13.93
C PHE A 323 -11.03 -0.03 -12.62
N LEU A 324 -10.61 -0.73 -11.57
CA LEU A 324 -10.27 -0.14 -10.28
C LEU A 324 -9.03 0.75 -10.36
N ASP A 325 -8.12 0.56 -11.33
CA ASP A 325 -6.96 1.45 -11.52
C ASP A 325 -7.42 2.91 -11.67
N SER A 326 -8.48 3.16 -12.43
CA SER A 326 -9.01 4.52 -12.59
C SER A 326 -9.69 5.07 -11.33
N ILE A 327 -10.19 4.21 -10.44
CA ILE A 327 -10.82 4.61 -9.19
C ILE A 327 -9.75 4.90 -8.13
N PHE A 328 -8.67 4.11 -8.11
CA PHE A 328 -7.54 4.25 -7.19
C PHE A 328 -6.46 5.20 -7.72
N HIS A 329 -6.80 6.04 -8.70
CA HIS A 329 -5.89 7.03 -9.29
C HIS A 329 -4.56 6.43 -9.77
N ARG A 330 -4.63 5.17 -10.23
CA ARG A 330 -3.55 4.38 -10.85
C ARG A 330 -2.35 4.11 -9.96
N ILE A 331 -2.49 4.30 -8.64
CA ILE A 331 -1.41 4.07 -7.66
C ILE A 331 -0.80 2.67 -7.75
N SER A 332 -1.60 1.66 -8.08
CA SER A 332 -1.18 0.26 -8.31
C SER A 332 -0.28 0.10 -9.53
N SER A 333 -0.53 0.85 -10.60
CA SER A 333 0.12 0.69 -11.91
C SER A 333 1.28 1.66 -12.16
N THR A 334 1.53 2.57 -11.23
CA THR A 334 2.56 3.61 -11.32
C THR A 334 3.32 3.80 -10.00
N HIS A 335 3.34 2.77 -9.16
CA HIS A 335 3.91 2.82 -7.82
C HIS A 335 5.44 2.96 -7.84
N VAL A 336 6.11 2.35 -8.81
CA VAL A 336 7.56 2.51 -8.99
C VAL A 336 7.91 3.97 -9.24
N ALA A 337 7.17 4.65 -10.13
CA ALA A 337 7.36 6.08 -10.38
C ALA A 337 7.03 6.92 -9.14
N HIS A 338 5.99 6.52 -8.40
CA HIS A 338 5.61 7.15 -7.14
C HIS A 338 6.70 7.05 -6.07
N HIS A 339 7.41 5.93 -5.94
CA HIS A 339 8.52 5.78 -4.98
C HIS A 339 9.72 6.66 -5.32
N TYR A 340 10.07 6.79 -6.59
CA TYR A 340 11.12 7.72 -6.99
C TYR A 340 10.72 9.19 -6.85
N PHE A 341 9.48 9.52 -7.16
CA PHE A 341 9.02 10.90 -7.29
C PHE A 341 7.69 11.11 -6.56
N SER A 342 7.63 10.84 -5.26
CA SER A 342 6.36 10.88 -4.51
C SER A 342 5.67 12.25 -4.47
N LYS A 343 6.40 13.35 -4.73
CA LYS A 343 5.84 14.70 -4.88
C LYS A 343 5.21 14.98 -6.25
N MET A 344 5.40 14.07 -7.21
CA MET A 344 4.78 14.14 -8.53
C MET A 344 3.30 13.78 -8.41
N PRO A 345 2.39 14.57 -8.98
CA PRO A 345 0.97 14.26 -8.91
C PRO A 345 0.62 12.99 -9.70
N HIS A 346 -0.26 12.16 -9.15
CA HIS A 346 -0.72 10.90 -9.72
C HIS A 346 -1.16 11.01 -11.19
N TYR A 347 -1.76 12.12 -11.61
CA TYR A 347 -2.24 12.30 -12.99
C TYR A 347 -1.12 12.47 -14.04
N HIS A 348 0.14 12.56 -13.62
CA HIS A 348 1.33 12.49 -14.48
C HIS A 348 2.12 11.20 -14.28
N ALA A 349 1.76 10.36 -13.31
CA ALA A 349 2.53 9.17 -12.96
C ALA A 349 2.56 8.14 -14.10
N GLU A 350 1.48 8.00 -14.89
CA GLU A 350 1.48 7.10 -16.06
C GLU A 350 2.52 7.51 -17.10
N GLU A 351 2.56 8.80 -17.43
CA GLU A 351 3.51 9.34 -18.39
C GLU A 351 4.94 9.16 -17.86
N ALA A 352 5.18 9.55 -16.61
CA ALA A 352 6.49 9.37 -15.97
C ALA A 352 6.94 7.90 -15.96
N THR A 353 6.02 6.95 -15.69
CA THR A 353 6.31 5.50 -15.74
C THR A 353 6.84 5.08 -17.11
N ILE A 354 6.26 5.57 -18.22
CA ILE A 354 6.73 5.25 -19.59
C ILE A 354 8.19 5.70 -19.78
N HIS A 355 8.56 6.84 -19.20
CA HIS A 355 9.88 7.42 -19.33
C HIS A 355 10.91 6.70 -18.46
N ILE A 356 10.63 6.48 -17.18
CA ILE A 356 11.59 5.83 -16.26
C ILE A 356 11.78 4.35 -16.58
N LYS A 357 10.78 3.67 -17.13
CA LYS A 357 10.91 2.27 -17.60
C LYS A 357 12.12 2.06 -18.51
N LYS A 358 12.45 3.05 -19.34
CA LYS A 358 13.59 3.00 -20.26
C LYS A 358 14.93 3.03 -19.53
N VAL A 359 15.00 3.72 -18.39
CA VAL A 359 16.20 3.81 -17.54
C VAL A 359 16.30 2.58 -16.63
N LEU A 360 15.16 2.16 -16.05
CA LEU A 360 15.09 1.01 -15.16
C LEU A 360 15.36 -0.32 -15.88
N GLY A 361 14.97 -0.46 -17.14
CA GLY A 361 15.21 -1.68 -17.91
C GLY A 361 14.66 -2.93 -17.20
N SER A 362 15.52 -3.92 -16.96
CA SER A 362 15.17 -5.17 -16.26
C SER A 362 14.83 -5.00 -14.78
N TYR A 363 15.15 -3.84 -14.18
CA TYR A 363 14.82 -3.55 -12.78
C TYR A 363 13.38 -3.05 -12.58
N TYR A 364 12.68 -2.71 -13.67
CA TYR A 364 11.26 -2.41 -13.57
C TYR A 364 10.45 -3.69 -13.43
N ILE A 365 9.78 -3.87 -12.29
CA ILE A 365 9.00 -5.06 -11.99
C ILE A 365 7.53 -4.77 -12.18
N PHE A 366 6.90 -5.56 -13.05
CA PHE A 366 5.47 -5.56 -13.30
C PHE A 366 4.93 -6.97 -13.18
N ASP A 367 3.73 -7.12 -12.62
CA ASP A 367 3.13 -8.43 -12.45
C ASP A 367 1.65 -8.46 -12.84
N ASP A 368 1.34 -9.04 -14.01
CA ASP A 368 -0.02 -9.18 -14.52
C ASP A 368 -0.79 -10.38 -13.93
N THR A 369 -0.24 -11.08 -12.94
CA THR A 369 -0.94 -12.19 -12.26
C THR A 369 -2.25 -11.69 -11.64
N PRO A 370 -3.38 -12.43 -11.78
CA PRO A 370 -4.65 -12.06 -11.16
C PRO A 370 -4.50 -11.76 -9.67
N ILE A 371 -5.09 -10.66 -9.20
CA ILE A 371 -4.83 -10.05 -7.88
C ILE A 371 -4.81 -11.07 -6.74
N PHE A 372 -5.86 -11.90 -6.61
CA PHE A 372 -5.95 -12.86 -5.51
C PHE A 372 -4.96 -14.03 -5.65
N LYS A 373 -4.58 -14.39 -6.90
CA LYS A 373 -3.54 -15.38 -7.15
C LYS A 373 -2.16 -14.83 -6.78
N ALA A 374 -1.88 -13.57 -7.12
CA ALA A 374 -0.67 -12.87 -6.71
C ALA A 374 -0.60 -12.73 -5.18
N LEU A 375 -1.71 -12.35 -4.53
CA LEU A 375 -1.80 -12.24 -3.08
C LEU A 375 -1.47 -13.56 -2.39
N TRP A 376 -2.07 -14.65 -2.87
CA TRP A 376 -1.77 -15.99 -2.36
C TRP A 376 -0.29 -16.35 -2.54
N ARG A 377 0.26 -16.13 -3.74
CA ARG A 377 1.66 -16.41 -4.06
C ARG A 377 2.61 -15.63 -3.14
N SER A 378 2.46 -14.30 -3.06
CA SER A 378 3.29 -13.46 -2.19
C SER A 378 3.15 -13.88 -0.72
N TYR A 379 1.94 -14.19 -0.26
CA TYR A 379 1.72 -14.60 1.13
C TYR A 379 2.43 -15.91 1.51
N VAL A 380 2.44 -16.88 0.60
CA VAL A 380 3.05 -18.19 0.83
C VAL A 380 4.55 -18.18 0.57
N GLN A 381 5.04 -17.40 -0.39
CA GLN A 381 6.46 -17.39 -0.80
C GLN A 381 7.31 -16.35 -0.08
N CYS A 382 6.70 -15.31 0.53
CA CYS A 382 7.42 -14.24 1.21
C CYS A 382 7.33 -14.38 2.74
N ARG A 383 8.03 -15.37 3.30
CA ARG A 383 7.95 -15.71 4.73
C ARG A 383 9.08 -15.08 5.54
N PHE A 384 10.31 -15.20 5.07
CA PHE A 384 11.47 -14.62 5.74
C PHE A 384 12.59 -14.24 4.77
N ILE A 385 13.62 -13.59 5.31
CA ILE A 385 14.91 -13.33 4.65
C ILE A 385 16.03 -14.03 5.42
N GLU A 386 17.11 -14.38 4.73
CA GLU A 386 18.29 -14.95 5.40
C GLU A 386 18.96 -13.94 6.35
N ASP A 387 19.57 -14.45 7.42
CA ASP A 387 20.27 -13.62 8.40
C ASP A 387 21.53 -12.97 7.82
N GLU A 388 22.18 -13.64 6.86
CA GLU A 388 23.43 -13.21 6.23
C GLU A 388 23.23 -12.75 4.78
N GLY A 389 24.20 -11.97 4.28
CA GLY A 389 24.17 -11.39 2.93
C GLY A 389 23.76 -9.92 2.92
N ASP A 390 24.28 -9.16 1.95
CA ASP A 390 24.00 -7.73 1.82
C ASP A 390 22.79 -7.42 0.93
N VAL A 391 22.52 -8.29 -0.04
CA VAL A 391 21.35 -8.26 -0.95
C VAL A 391 20.63 -9.60 -0.77
N ILE A 392 19.38 -9.55 -0.35
CA ILE A 392 18.66 -10.73 0.14
C ILE A 392 17.23 -10.72 -0.36
N PHE A 393 16.71 -11.91 -0.64
CA PHE A 393 15.36 -12.10 -1.16
C PHE A 393 14.51 -12.89 -0.18
N TYR A 394 13.20 -12.76 -0.36
CA TYR A 394 12.24 -13.57 0.36
C TYR A 394 12.46 -15.07 0.10
N LYS A 395 12.33 -15.84 1.18
CA LYS A 395 12.30 -17.30 1.20
C LYS A 395 10.96 -17.77 1.73
N LYS A 396 10.60 -18.98 1.32
CA LYS A 396 9.49 -19.72 1.88
C LYS A 396 9.91 -20.30 3.22
#